data_AF-A0A501WZN3-F1
#
_entry.id   AF-A0A501WZN3-F1
#
_cell.length_a   1.000
_cell.length_b   1.000
_cell.length_c   1.000
_cell.angle_alpha   90.00
_cell.angle_beta   90.00
_cell.angle_gamma   90.00
#
_symmetry.space_group_name_H-M   'P 1'
#
loop_
_entity.id
_entity.type
_entity.pdbx_description
1 polymer ?
#
loop_
_entity_poly.entity_id
_entity_poly.type
_entity_poly.pdbx_seq_one_letter_code
_entity_poly.pdbx_strand_id
1 'polypeptide(L)'
;MPALAVAALAAALLAAALLAAAPAEAAGSRDRVRLVGSSTAFPYSEAVAEHYVGLTHGRAPVVESTGTGGGLKIFCGGLGAGFPDITGASRAITASEYRDCVSDGVADVTEALIGHDGLSLTQSNEAPELALTRRQLFLALAAEVPVGGGIVANPYRRWREIDPALPDLPIEILGPPPTSGTRDALVTLVMLPGCATFPEIAALPPERRHIVCARTREDGAFIEAGENDNIIVQRLAADPAALGIFGFSFLHENGDTLRGVPIEGVRPNVETLRKGTYPLIRPLYLYIKNAHRAVIPGMEEVLREYLSEDAIGPDGYLTERGLMPLPAVERREVRRAVEDHVPIRRFD
;
A
#
# COMPACT_ATOMS: atom_id res chain seq x y z
N MET A 1 33.56 41.83 73.40
CA MET A 1 32.72 43.03 73.17
C MET A 1 32.52 43.17 71.66
N PRO A 2 31.32 43.43 71.13
CA PRO A 2 30.17 42.53 71.10
C PRO A 2 29.54 42.36 69.69
N ALA A 3 28.48 41.54 69.65
CA ALA A 3 27.30 41.63 68.78
C ALA A 3 27.35 41.06 67.34
N LEU A 4 26.99 39.76 67.27
CA LEU A 4 26.15 39.23 66.20
C LEU A 4 24.70 39.77 66.33
N ALA A 5 24.04 39.80 65.16
CA ALA A 5 22.59 39.80 64.90
C ALA A 5 21.86 41.15 64.84
N VAL A 6 21.33 41.48 63.65
CA VAL A 6 19.89 41.54 63.29
C VAL A 6 19.69 42.49 62.10
N ALA A 7 19.20 41.96 60.97
CA ALA A 7 18.30 42.58 59.96
C ALA A 7 18.47 41.77 58.65
N ALA A 8 17.75 40.67 58.42
CA ALA A 8 16.33 40.59 58.03
C ALA A 8 15.95 41.50 56.86
N LEU A 9 15.69 40.86 55.70
CA LEU A 9 14.73 41.22 54.65
C LEU A 9 14.64 42.69 54.20
N ALA A 10 15.22 43.01 53.04
CA ALA A 10 14.56 43.81 51.99
C ALA A 10 15.42 43.86 50.72
N ALA A 11 14.73 43.99 49.58
CA ALA A 11 15.25 44.18 48.22
C ALA A 11 15.62 42.91 47.45
N ALA A 12 14.60 42.09 47.24
CA ALA A 12 14.35 41.47 45.93
C ALA A 12 14.38 42.53 44.80
N LEU A 13 14.64 42.05 43.57
CA LEU A 13 14.65 42.74 42.27
C LEU A 13 16.01 43.28 41.80
N LEU A 14 16.83 42.40 41.22
CA LEU A 14 17.45 42.61 39.90
C LEU A 14 18.19 41.32 39.44
N ALA A 15 17.43 40.25 39.21
CA ALA A 15 17.93 39.09 38.45
C ALA A 15 17.18 39.03 37.11
N ALA A 16 17.36 40.07 36.30
CA ALA A 16 16.84 40.13 34.94
C ALA A 16 17.84 39.44 34.00
N ALA A 17 17.49 38.22 33.63
CA ALA A 17 17.67 37.62 32.31
C ALA A 17 18.98 37.94 31.54
N LEU A 18 19.98 37.08 31.73
CA LEU A 18 20.76 36.57 30.60
C LEU A 18 20.56 35.05 30.54
N LEU A 19 19.38 34.62 30.10
CA LEU A 19 19.31 33.33 29.41
C LEU A 19 20.08 33.54 28.10
N ALA A 20 21.27 32.95 28.02
CA ALA A 20 21.92 32.72 26.74
C ALA A 20 20.90 31.99 25.86
N ALA A 21 20.47 32.67 24.80
CA ALA A 21 19.69 32.06 23.75
C ALA A 21 20.52 30.89 23.20
N ALA A 22 20.14 29.66 23.55
CA ALA A 22 20.49 28.52 22.73
C ALA A 22 19.97 28.85 21.32
N PRO A 23 20.76 28.62 20.26
CA PRO A 23 20.22 28.80 18.92
C PRO A 23 19.01 27.87 18.84
N ALA A 24 17.84 28.44 18.57
CA ALA A 24 16.75 27.63 18.07
C ALA A 24 17.31 26.96 16.81
N GLU A 25 17.49 25.64 16.84
CA GLU A 25 17.60 24.89 15.60
C GLU A 25 16.35 25.28 14.81
N ALA A 26 16.54 26.12 13.79
CA ALA A 26 15.52 26.29 12.78
C ALA A 26 15.16 24.87 12.36
N ALA A 27 13.90 24.49 12.53
CA ALA A 27 13.38 23.26 11.98
C ALA A 27 13.63 23.34 10.47
N GLY A 28 14.78 22.81 10.04
CA GLY A 28 15.26 22.97 8.68
C GLY A 28 14.23 22.37 7.76
N SER A 29 13.78 23.14 6.76
CA SER A 29 13.04 22.53 5.67
C SER A 29 13.92 21.43 5.11
N ARG A 30 13.42 20.20 5.14
CA ARG A 30 14.11 19.09 4.51
C ARG A 30 14.24 19.39 3.02
N ASP A 31 15.37 18.99 2.45
CA ASP A 31 15.78 19.37 1.09
C ASP A 31 15.35 18.37 0.00
N ARG A 32 14.44 17.46 0.35
CA ARG A 32 13.94 16.41 -0.52
C ARG A 32 12.52 16.03 -0.16
N VAL A 33 11.76 15.66 -1.18
CA VAL A 33 10.42 15.09 -1.08
C VAL A 33 10.49 13.72 -0.39
N ARG A 34 9.49 13.38 0.41
CA ARG A 34 9.33 12.09 1.08
C ARG A 34 7.99 11.47 0.68
N LEU A 35 8.06 10.29 0.06
CA LEU A 35 6.95 9.41 -0.27
C LEU A 35 6.96 8.21 0.68
N VAL A 36 5.80 7.88 1.23
CA VAL A 36 5.59 6.62 1.98
C VAL A 36 4.42 5.84 1.42
N GLY A 37 4.21 4.60 1.86
CA GLY A 37 2.93 3.92 1.74
C GLY A 37 2.97 2.59 1.04
N SER A 38 2.03 2.34 0.13
CA SER A 38 1.76 1.02 -0.44
C SER A 38 3.00 0.36 -1.06
N SER A 39 3.29 -0.88 -0.64
CA SER A 39 4.32 -1.74 -1.26
C SER A 39 4.07 -2.00 -2.75
N THR A 40 2.82 -1.88 -3.19
CA THR A 40 2.45 -1.97 -4.61
C THR A 40 2.77 -0.69 -5.38
N ALA A 41 2.57 0.47 -4.76
CA ALA A 41 2.90 1.75 -5.37
C ALA A 41 4.42 1.98 -5.39
N PHE A 42 5.15 1.28 -4.52
CA PHE A 42 6.57 1.47 -4.27
C PHE A 42 7.46 1.36 -5.54
N PRO A 43 7.38 0.29 -6.37
CA PRO A 43 8.22 0.21 -7.58
C PRO A 43 7.97 1.37 -8.57
N TYR A 44 6.74 1.85 -8.65
CA TYR A 44 6.40 2.99 -9.50
C TYR A 44 6.95 4.31 -8.93
N SER A 45 6.87 4.49 -7.61
CA SER A 45 7.44 5.66 -6.95
C SER A 45 8.97 5.68 -7.00
N GLU A 46 9.64 4.52 -6.91
CA GLU A 46 11.09 4.42 -7.12
C GLU A 46 11.48 4.78 -8.55
N ALA A 47 10.77 4.26 -9.55
CA ALA A 47 11.02 4.60 -10.95
C ALA A 47 10.88 6.11 -11.22
N VAL A 48 9.88 6.77 -10.63
CA VAL A 48 9.74 8.23 -10.70
C VAL A 48 10.92 8.95 -10.03
N ALA A 49 11.35 8.48 -8.85
CA ALA A 49 12.48 9.06 -8.14
C ALA A 49 13.79 8.95 -8.95
N GLU A 50 14.02 7.81 -9.62
CA GLU A 50 15.15 7.58 -10.52
C GLU A 50 15.11 8.52 -11.74
N HIS A 51 13.98 8.58 -12.43
CA HIS A 51 13.79 9.44 -13.61
C HIS A 51 13.92 10.93 -13.26
N TYR A 52 13.36 11.35 -12.13
CA TYR A 52 13.44 12.74 -11.65
C TYR A 52 14.89 13.23 -11.49
N VAL A 53 15.77 12.42 -10.90
CA VAL A 53 17.19 12.78 -10.72
C VAL A 53 17.89 12.93 -12.06
N GLY A 54 17.58 12.06 -13.02
CA GLY A 54 18.11 12.13 -14.38
C GLY A 54 17.74 13.43 -15.11
N LEU A 55 16.57 14.00 -14.81
CA LEU A 55 16.02 15.16 -15.50
C LEU A 55 16.33 16.51 -14.84
N THR A 56 16.36 16.57 -13.50
CA THR A 56 16.32 17.86 -12.78
C THR A 56 17.61 18.23 -12.06
N HIS A 57 18.61 17.33 -12.01
CA HIS A 57 19.77 17.42 -11.11
C HIS A 57 19.39 17.65 -9.62
N GLY A 58 18.12 17.47 -9.27
CA GLY A 58 17.60 17.59 -7.91
C GLY A 58 17.95 16.39 -7.04
N ARG A 59 17.65 16.49 -5.75
CA ARG A 59 17.81 15.36 -4.83
C ARG A 59 16.64 14.39 -5.00
N ALA A 60 16.96 13.10 -5.16
CA ALA A 60 15.95 12.06 -5.29
C ALA A 60 14.95 12.11 -4.12
N PRO A 61 13.64 11.98 -4.38
CA PRO A 61 12.67 11.70 -3.34
C PRO A 61 13.10 10.48 -2.52
N VAL A 62 12.85 10.52 -1.21
CA VAL A 62 12.95 9.31 -0.37
C VAL A 62 11.64 8.56 -0.51
N VAL A 63 11.71 7.29 -0.89
CA VAL A 63 10.55 6.43 -1.03
C VAL A 63 10.65 5.31 0.01
N GLU A 64 9.61 5.13 0.83
CA GLU A 64 9.58 4.12 1.89
C GLU A 64 8.30 3.27 1.79
N SER A 65 8.45 1.94 1.68
CA SER A 65 7.30 1.02 1.74
C SER A 65 6.85 0.84 3.19
N THR A 66 5.61 1.24 3.48
CA THR A 66 4.99 1.19 4.83
C THR A 66 3.56 0.64 4.82
N GLY A 67 3.08 0.14 3.68
CA GLY A 67 1.70 -0.30 3.47
C GLY A 67 0.73 0.87 3.26
N THR A 68 -0.45 0.62 2.66
CA THR A 68 -1.43 1.70 2.40
C THR A 68 -1.94 2.31 3.71
N GLY A 69 -2.39 1.49 4.67
CA GLY A 69 -2.89 1.99 5.95
C GLY A 69 -1.80 2.58 6.84
N GLY A 70 -0.61 1.95 6.87
CA GLY A 70 0.55 2.48 7.60
C GLY A 70 1.04 3.80 7.02
N GLY A 71 1.15 3.90 5.70
CA GLY A 71 1.50 5.12 4.97
C GLY A 71 0.52 6.25 5.22
N LEU A 72 -0.79 5.99 5.09
CA LEU A 72 -1.83 6.97 5.39
C LEU A 72 -1.78 7.44 6.85
N LYS A 73 -1.52 6.56 7.81
CA LYS A 73 -1.34 6.94 9.21
C LYS A 73 -0.14 7.87 9.42
N ILE A 74 1.01 7.54 8.84
CA ILE A 74 2.23 8.37 8.94
C ILE A 74 2.03 9.72 8.22
N PHE A 75 1.38 9.69 7.07
CA PHE A 75 1.03 10.86 6.29
C PHE A 75 0.04 11.76 7.05
N CYS A 76 -1.02 11.21 7.62
CA CYS A 76 -2.04 12.00 8.29
C CYS A 76 -1.61 12.56 9.65
N GLY A 77 -0.57 12.01 10.27
CA GLY A 77 -0.12 12.41 11.61
C GLY A 77 0.39 13.85 11.77
N GLY A 78 0.41 14.68 10.72
CA GLY A 78 0.64 16.12 10.83
C GLY A 78 1.30 16.80 9.63
N LEU A 79 1.58 18.10 9.82
CA LEU A 79 2.28 18.97 8.87
C LEU A 79 3.72 19.27 9.33
N GLY A 80 4.56 19.75 8.41
CA GLY A 80 5.95 20.11 8.67
C GLY A 80 6.97 19.06 8.22
N ALA A 81 8.26 19.40 8.34
CA ALA A 81 9.37 18.63 7.76
C ALA A 81 9.51 17.20 8.31
N GLY A 82 8.97 16.91 9.50
CA GLY A 82 9.00 15.58 10.11
C GLY A 82 8.06 14.55 9.45
N PHE A 83 7.06 15.01 8.71
CA PHE A 83 6.04 14.16 8.08
C PHE A 83 6.26 14.05 6.57
N PRO A 84 5.84 12.94 5.93
CA PRO A 84 5.95 12.78 4.48
C PRO A 84 4.98 13.70 3.72
N ASP A 85 5.33 14.02 2.47
CA ASP A 85 4.56 14.92 1.59
C ASP A 85 3.46 14.21 0.84
N ILE A 86 3.76 12.97 0.45
CA ILE A 86 2.96 12.15 -0.45
C ILE A 86 2.85 10.77 0.17
N THR A 87 1.68 10.14 0.05
CA THR A 87 1.54 8.71 0.31
C THR A 87 0.93 7.98 -0.88
N GLY A 88 1.57 6.89 -1.29
CA GLY A 88 1.03 5.96 -2.28
C GLY A 88 0.05 5.00 -1.63
N ALA A 89 -1.02 4.64 -2.34
CA ALA A 89 -2.07 3.76 -1.84
C ALA A 89 -2.61 2.84 -2.94
N SER A 90 -2.93 1.61 -2.59
CA SER A 90 -3.53 0.62 -3.51
C SER A 90 -5.03 0.39 -3.30
N ARG A 91 -5.66 1.35 -2.63
CA ARG A 91 -7.11 1.55 -2.44
C ARG A 91 -7.34 3.01 -2.12
N ALA A 92 -8.57 3.48 -2.25
CA ALA A 92 -8.91 4.82 -1.80
C ALA A 92 -8.72 4.95 -0.28
N ILE A 93 -8.31 6.13 0.19
CA ILE A 93 -8.39 6.53 1.59
C ILE A 93 -9.85 6.39 2.05
N THR A 94 -10.04 5.83 3.25
CA THR A 94 -11.35 5.64 3.86
C THR A 94 -11.84 6.91 4.55
N ALA A 95 -13.15 6.98 4.84
CA ALA A 95 -13.71 8.11 5.57
C ALA A 95 -13.13 8.24 7.00
N SER A 96 -12.78 7.14 7.66
CA SER A 96 -12.12 7.17 8.97
C SER A 96 -10.70 7.72 8.88
N GLU A 97 -9.90 7.21 7.94
CA GLU A 97 -8.54 7.70 7.74
C GLU A 97 -8.55 9.19 7.38
N TYR A 98 -9.43 9.63 6.48
CA TYR A 98 -9.54 11.05 6.14
C TYR A 98 -9.91 11.94 7.34
N ARG A 99 -10.83 11.47 8.21
CA ARG A 99 -11.15 12.18 9.46
C ARG A 99 -9.94 12.29 10.39
N ASP A 100 -9.11 11.24 10.47
CA ASP A 100 -7.88 11.30 11.25
C ASP A 100 -6.93 12.37 10.67
N CYS A 101 -6.78 12.45 9.34
CA CYS A 101 -6.01 13.52 8.70
C CYS A 101 -6.53 14.90 9.05
N VAL A 102 -7.85 15.13 8.96
CA VAL A 102 -8.46 16.42 9.30
C VAL A 102 -8.23 16.76 10.77
N SER A 103 -8.38 15.79 11.68
CA SER A 103 -8.15 15.96 13.12
C SER A 103 -6.70 16.36 13.44
N ASP A 104 -5.75 15.86 12.67
CA ASP A 104 -4.31 16.15 12.81
C ASP A 104 -3.86 17.37 11.97
N GLY A 105 -4.81 18.14 11.42
CA GLY A 105 -4.57 19.38 10.68
C GLY A 105 -4.18 19.19 9.21
N VAL A 106 -4.28 17.96 8.69
CA VAL A 106 -4.01 17.58 7.30
C VAL A 106 -5.34 17.50 6.53
N ALA A 107 -6.03 18.63 6.41
CA ALA A 107 -7.33 18.72 5.73
C ALA A 107 -7.24 19.05 4.23
N ASP A 108 -6.16 19.71 3.80
CA ASP A 108 -5.96 20.11 2.41
C ASP A 108 -5.10 19.07 1.66
N VAL A 109 -5.78 18.00 1.23
CA VAL A 109 -5.18 16.85 0.57
C VAL A 109 -5.77 16.68 -0.82
N THR A 110 -4.92 16.63 -1.84
CA THR A 110 -5.32 16.23 -3.20
C THR A 110 -5.14 14.72 -3.38
N GLU A 111 -6.10 14.08 -4.04
CA GLU A 111 -6.03 12.68 -4.47
C GLU A 111 -5.76 12.59 -5.97
N ALA A 112 -4.84 11.72 -6.36
CA ALA A 112 -4.55 11.41 -7.76
C ALA A 112 -4.68 9.91 -7.98
N LEU A 113 -5.67 9.47 -8.76
CA LEU A 113 -5.71 8.10 -9.30
C LEU A 113 -4.66 8.04 -10.43
N ILE A 114 -3.58 7.29 -10.23
CA ILE A 114 -2.46 7.25 -11.19
C ILE A 114 -2.61 6.14 -12.24
N GLY A 115 -3.47 5.16 -11.96
CA GLY A 115 -3.69 4.00 -12.81
C GLY A 115 -4.20 2.82 -12.01
N HIS A 116 -4.04 1.64 -12.58
CA HIS A 116 -4.39 0.39 -11.93
C HIS A 116 -3.19 -0.57 -11.92
N ASP A 117 -3.21 -1.51 -10.99
CA ASP A 117 -2.27 -2.62 -10.88
C ASP A 117 -3.04 -3.94 -10.72
N GLY A 118 -2.39 -5.07 -11.03
CA GLY A 118 -2.94 -6.40 -10.76
C GLY A 118 -2.39 -6.98 -9.47
N LEU A 119 -3.25 -7.60 -8.66
CA LEU A 119 -2.80 -8.50 -7.60
C LEU A 119 -2.45 -9.86 -8.21
N SER A 120 -1.20 -10.27 -8.09
CA SER A 120 -0.73 -11.55 -8.61
C SER A 120 -0.69 -12.60 -7.53
N LEU A 121 -1.25 -13.76 -7.82
CA LEU A 121 -0.86 -15.01 -7.18
C LEU A 121 0.21 -15.65 -8.05
N THR A 122 1.38 -15.90 -7.49
CA THR A 122 2.59 -16.20 -8.25
C THR A 122 3.24 -17.48 -7.75
N GLN A 123 3.86 -18.25 -8.63
CA GLN A 123 4.63 -19.45 -8.31
C GLN A 123 5.93 -19.49 -9.12
N SER A 124 6.87 -20.34 -8.69
CA SER A 124 8.07 -20.64 -9.47
C SER A 124 7.72 -21.28 -10.81
N ASN A 125 8.53 -21.01 -11.85
CA ASN A 125 8.46 -21.67 -13.15
C ASN A 125 8.76 -23.18 -13.07
N GLU A 126 9.37 -23.65 -11.98
CA GLU A 126 9.68 -25.08 -11.77
C GLU A 126 8.53 -25.86 -11.13
N ALA A 127 7.54 -25.18 -10.55
CA ALA A 127 6.40 -25.81 -9.89
C ALA A 127 5.48 -26.54 -10.90
N PRO A 128 4.63 -27.49 -10.45
CA PRO A 128 3.47 -27.91 -11.24
C PRO A 128 2.52 -26.72 -11.49
N GLU A 129 1.96 -26.64 -12.69
CA GLU A 129 1.05 -25.55 -13.02
C GLU A 129 -0.26 -25.65 -12.21
N LEU A 130 -0.63 -24.56 -11.54
CA LEU A 130 -1.90 -24.40 -10.86
C LEU A 130 -2.79 -23.45 -11.65
N ALA A 131 -4.09 -23.66 -11.56
CA ALA A 131 -5.13 -22.71 -11.94
C ALA A 131 -6.20 -22.74 -10.87
N LEU A 132 -6.60 -21.57 -10.37
CA LEU A 132 -7.44 -21.45 -9.19
C LEU A 132 -8.64 -20.54 -9.45
N THR A 133 -9.67 -20.72 -8.64
CA THR A 133 -10.80 -19.80 -8.53
C THR A 133 -10.70 -19.01 -7.23
N ARG A 134 -11.35 -17.85 -7.15
CA ARG A 134 -11.45 -17.10 -5.89
C ARG A 134 -12.14 -17.91 -4.79
N ARG A 135 -13.08 -18.79 -5.16
CA ARG A 135 -13.71 -19.76 -4.25
C ARG A 135 -12.68 -20.72 -3.63
N GLN A 136 -11.82 -21.34 -4.44
CA GLN A 136 -10.77 -22.24 -3.96
C GLN A 136 -9.73 -21.48 -3.12
N LEU A 137 -9.37 -20.26 -3.53
CA LEU A 137 -8.44 -19.41 -2.76
C LEU A 137 -9.01 -19.01 -1.40
N PHE A 138 -10.29 -18.67 -1.32
CA PHE A 138 -10.96 -18.42 -0.04
C PHE A 138 -10.87 -19.66 0.87
N LEU A 139 -11.15 -20.86 0.34
CA LEU A 139 -11.01 -22.10 1.11
C LEU A 139 -9.57 -22.40 1.52
N ALA A 140 -8.57 -21.95 0.77
CA ALA A 140 -7.17 -22.10 1.13
C ALA A 140 -6.74 -21.12 2.23
N LEU A 141 -7.23 -19.88 2.18
CA LEU A 141 -6.71 -18.75 2.96
C LEU A 141 -7.52 -18.39 4.20
N ALA A 142 -8.83 -18.62 4.23
CA ALA A 142 -9.68 -18.19 5.33
C ALA A 142 -9.37 -18.94 6.63
N ALA A 143 -9.45 -18.26 7.78
CA ALA A 143 -9.30 -18.88 9.09
C ALA A 143 -10.42 -19.89 9.37
N GLU A 144 -11.62 -19.63 8.84
CA GLU A 144 -12.79 -20.47 9.01
C GLU A 144 -13.52 -20.65 7.68
N VAL A 145 -14.02 -21.87 7.44
CA VAL A 145 -14.61 -22.28 6.16
C VAL A 145 -15.84 -23.18 6.40
N PRO A 146 -16.76 -23.25 5.44
CA PRO A 146 -17.92 -24.13 5.53
C PRO A 146 -17.52 -25.58 5.28
N VAL A 147 -17.81 -26.46 6.23
CA VAL A 147 -17.59 -27.91 6.15
C VAL A 147 -18.77 -28.61 6.80
N GLY A 148 -19.38 -29.56 6.09
CA GLY A 148 -20.47 -30.38 6.65
C GLY A 148 -21.67 -29.59 7.15
N GLY A 149 -21.96 -28.42 6.57
CA GLY A 149 -23.06 -27.54 6.95
C GLY A 149 -22.77 -26.60 8.13
N GLY A 150 -21.56 -26.62 8.69
CA GLY A 150 -21.11 -25.70 9.75
C GLY A 150 -19.92 -24.85 9.29
N ILE A 151 -19.66 -23.76 10.03
CA ILE A 151 -18.45 -22.95 9.87
C ILE A 151 -17.42 -23.40 10.90
N VAL A 152 -16.30 -23.92 10.44
CA VAL A 152 -15.25 -24.51 11.29
C VAL A 152 -13.89 -23.88 11.00
N ALA A 153 -12.94 -24.02 11.92
CA ALA A 153 -11.55 -23.70 11.65
C ALA A 153 -11.05 -24.44 10.40
N ASN A 154 -10.28 -23.76 9.56
CA ASN A 154 -9.92 -24.29 8.25
C ASN A 154 -9.12 -25.61 8.33
N PRO A 155 -9.69 -26.74 7.89
CA PRO A 155 -9.04 -28.03 8.00
C PRO A 155 -8.09 -28.30 6.83
N TYR A 156 -8.22 -27.58 5.72
CA TYR A 156 -7.49 -27.88 4.49
C TYR A 156 -6.00 -27.56 4.66
N ARG A 157 -5.16 -28.54 4.35
CA ARG A 157 -3.69 -28.47 4.37
C ARG A 157 -3.10 -28.75 2.99
N ARG A 158 -3.86 -29.34 2.07
CA ARG A 158 -3.43 -29.68 0.71
C ARG A 158 -4.46 -29.24 -0.33
N TRP A 159 -4.00 -28.87 -1.52
CA TRP A 159 -4.87 -28.37 -2.57
C TRP A 159 -5.93 -29.39 -3.03
N ARG A 160 -5.55 -30.68 -3.12
CA ARG A 160 -6.49 -31.76 -3.45
C ARG A 160 -7.66 -31.94 -2.47
N GLU A 161 -7.52 -31.44 -1.23
CA GLU A 161 -8.58 -31.53 -0.21
C GLU A 161 -9.66 -30.46 -0.44
N ILE A 162 -9.31 -29.36 -1.12
CA ILE A 162 -10.25 -28.33 -1.56
C ILE A 162 -10.96 -28.78 -2.83
N ASP A 163 -10.22 -29.34 -3.78
CA ASP A 163 -10.74 -29.84 -5.05
C ASP A 163 -9.88 -31.01 -5.56
N PRO A 164 -10.43 -32.22 -5.78
CA PRO A 164 -9.67 -33.39 -6.22
C PRO A 164 -8.95 -33.22 -7.56
N ALA A 165 -9.31 -32.24 -8.39
CA ALA A 165 -8.63 -31.93 -9.64
C ALA A 165 -7.33 -31.13 -9.43
N LEU A 166 -7.12 -30.55 -8.25
CA LEU A 166 -5.90 -29.83 -7.89
C LEU A 166 -4.79 -30.80 -7.46
N PRO A 167 -3.51 -30.43 -7.61
CA PRO A 167 -2.40 -31.31 -7.28
C PRO A 167 -2.31 -31.62 -5.77
N ASP A 168 -1.68 -32.75 -5.44
CA ASP A 168 -1.41 -33.14 -4.05
C ASP A 168 -0.20 -32.39 -3.45
N LEU A 169 -0.28 -31.07 -3.44
CA LEU A 169 0.72 -30.19 -2.85
C LEU A 169 0.20 -29.58 -1.53
N PRO A 170 1.10 -29.33 -0.55
CA PRO A 170 0.78 -28.51 0.61
C PRO A 170 0.22 -27.14 0.18
N ILE A 171 -0.70 -26.61 0.97
CA ILE A 171 -1.11 -25.21 0.86
C ILE A 171 -0.10 -24.39 1.67
N GLU A 172 0.80 -23.73 0.96
CA GLU A 172 1.75 -22.78 1.52
C GLU A 172 1.73 -21.51 0.67
N ILE A 173 1.23 -20.42 1.25
CA ILE A 173 1.04 -19.15 0.57
C ILE A 173 1.72 -18.05 1.37
N LEU A 174 2.76 -17.47 0.79
CA LEU A 174 3.41 -16.28 1.30
C LEU A 174 2.59 -15.05 0.91
N GLY A 175 2.42 -14.14 1.86
CA GLY A 175 1.68 -12.93 1.58
C GLY A 175 2.02 -11.79 2.52
N PRO A 176 1.44 -10.62 2.26
CA PRO A 176 1.75 -9.41 2.99
C PRO A 176 1.06 -9.39 4.38
N PRO A 177 1.60 -8.61 5.33
CA PRO A 177 1.03 -8.46 6.67
C PRO A 177 -0.30 -7.67 6.64
N PRO A 178 -1.06 -7.63 7.75
CA PRO A 178 -2.33 -6.92 7.86
C PRO A 178 -2.28 -5.42 7.57
N THR A 179 -1.11 -4.80 7.68
CA THR A 179 -0.89 -3.36 7.43
C THR A 179 -0.76 -3.00 5.94
N SER A 180 -0.58 -4.00 5.08
CA SER A 180 -0.29 -3.83 3.67
C SER A 180 -1.56 -3.61 2.83
N GLY A 181 -1.47 -2.72 1.85
CA GLY A 181 -2.51 -2.55 0.83
C GLY A 181 -2.70 -3.76 -0.09
N THR A 182 -1.70 -4.65 -0.16
CA THR A 182 -1.81 -5.94 -0.85
C THR A 182 -2.66 -6.93 -0.05
N ARG A 183 -2.64 -6.86 1.29
CA ARG A 183 -3.56 -7.63 2.13
C ARG A 183 -4.99 -7.14 1.97
N ASP A 184 -5.19 -5.82 1.93
CA ASP A 184 -6.50 -5.22 1.63
C ASP A 184 -7.03 -5.70 0.28
N ALA A 185 -6.21 -5.65 -0.77
CA ALA A 185 -6.57 -6.14 -2.10
C ALA A 185 -6.88 -7.65 -2.11
N LEU A 186 -6.11 -8.47 -1.41
CA LEU A 186 -6.40 -9.90 -1.25
C LEU A 186 -7.78 -10.10 -0.61
N VAL A 187 -8.08 -9.37 0.46
CA VAL A 187 -9.39 -9.47 1.12
C VAL A 187 -10.51 -9.03 0.15
N THR A 188 -10.40 -7.84 -0.43
CA THR A 188 -11.46 -7.25 -1.25
C THR A 188 -11.68 -7.97 -2.58
N LEU A 189 -10.61 -8.39 -3.26
CA LEU A 189 -10.70 -8.95 -4.62
C LEU A 189 -10.81 -10.47 -4.64
N VAL A 190 -10.32 -11.16 -3.60
CA VAL A 190 -10.28 -12.63 -3.54
C VAL A 190 -11.17 -13.16 -2.42
N MET A 191 -10.91 -12.76 -1.18
CA MET A 191 -11.56 -13.39 -0.03
C MET A 191 -13.05 -13.09 0.03
N LEU A 192 -13.46 -11.81 -0.09
CA LEU A 192 -14.87 -11.43 -0.06
C LEU A 192 -15.66 -12.05 -1.23
N PRO A 193 -15.21 -11.98 -2.50
CA PRO A 193 -15.93 -12.60 -3.60
C PRO A 193 -15.94 -14.13 -3.52
N GLY A 194 -14.84 -14.76 -3.11
CA GLY A 194 -14.77 -16.20 -2.89
C GLY A 194 -15.72 -16.67 -1.79
N CYS A 195 -15.74 -15.95 -0.67
CA CYS A 195 -16.65 -16.18 0.46
C CYS A 195 -18.12 -16.06 0.06
N ALA A 196 -18.46 -15.09 -0.79
CA ALA A 196 -19.84 -14.86 -1.26
C ALA A 196 -20.43 -16.03 -2.06
N THR A 197 -19.59 -16.99 -2.50
CA THR A 197 -20.06 -18.19 -3.21
C THR A 197 -20.64 -19.28 -2.29
N PHE A 198 -20.63 -19.09 -0.97
CA PHE A 198 -21.11 -20.08 0.01
C PHE A 198 -22.42 -19.64 0.69
N PRO A 199 -23.55 -20.32 0.41
CA PRO A 199 -24.83 -20.02 1.05
C PRO A 199 -24.80 -20.10 2.58
N GLU A 200 -24.01 -21.01 3.15
CA GLU A 200 -23.84 -21.19 4.59
C GLU A 200 -23.26 -19.94 5.25
N ILE A 201 -22.31 -19.28 4.58
CA ILE A 201 -21.70 -18.03 5.06
C ILE A 201 -22.66 -16.86 4.84
N ALA A 202 -23.39 -16.86 3.72
CA ALA A 202 -24.39 -15.82 3.43
C ALA A 202 -25.49 -15.77 4.52
N ALA A 203 -25.86 -16.92 5.09
CA ALA A 203 -26.85 -17.05 6.15
C ALA A 203 -26.38 -16.55 7.53
N LEU A 204 -25.10 -16.24 7.72
CA LEU A 204 -24.57 -15.71 9.00
C LEU A 204 -25.01 -14.26 9.25
N PRO A 205 -25.07 -13.84 10.54
CA PRO A 205 -25.20 -12.43 10.89
C PRO A 205 -24.12 -11.56 10.21
N PRO A 206 -24.41 -10.30 9.84
CA PRO A 206 -23.47 -9.45 9.12
C PRO A 206 -22.09 -9.32 9.78
N GLU A 207 -22.03 -9.09 11.10
CA GLU A 207 -20.73 -9.01 11.79
C GLU A 207 -19.92 -10.31 11.68
N ARG A 208 -20.58 -11.46 11.82
CA ARG A 208 -19.94 -12.78 11.77
C ARG A 208 -19.50 -13.10 10.35
N ARG A 209 -20.33 -12.78 9.36
CA ARG A 209 -20.02 -12.93 7.94
C ARG A 209 -18.79 -12.12 7.55
N HIS A 210 -18.69 -10.87 8.00
CA HIS A 210 -17.50 -10.05 7.75
C HIS A 210 -16.23 -10.70 8.30
N ILE A 211 -16.27 -11.19 9.54
CA ILE A 211 -15.12 -11.87 10.16
C ILE A 211 -14.71 -13.13 9.39
N VAL A 212 -15.68 -13.99 9.05
CA VAL A 212 -15.41 -15.24 8.31
C VAL A 212 -14.85 -14.95 6.92
N CYS A 213 -15.38 -13.93 6.23
CA CYS A 213 -14.95 -13.60 4.87
C CYS A 213 -13.59 -12.87 4.81
N ALA A 214 -13.19 -12.14 5.86
CA ALA A 214 -11.99 -11.29 5.81
C ALA A 214 -10.78 -11.89 6.54
N ARG A 215 -11.00 -12.72 7.57
CA ARG A 215 -9.91 -13.21 8.42
C ARG A 215 -9.12 -14.33 7.73
N THR A 216 -7.84 -14.08 7.49
CA THR A 216 -6.87 -15.08 7.02
C THR A 216 -6.47 -16.02 8.15
N ARG A 217 -6.16 -17.28 7.83
CA ARG A 217 -5.63 -18.28 8.76
C ARG A 217 -4.21 -17.96 9.23
N GLU A 218 -3.87 -18.45 10.42
CA GLU A 218 -2.56 -18.23 11.08
C GLU A 218 -1.91 -19.56 11.51
N ASP A 219 -2.34 -20.67 10.90
CA ASP A 219 -1.93 -22.04 11.24
C ASP A 219 -0.79 -22.58 10.37
N GLY A 220 -0.01 -21.68 9.74
CA GLY A 220 1.18 -21.98 8.95
C GLY A 220 0.95 -22.13 7.44
N ALA A 221 -0.30 -22.26 6.97
CA ALA A 221 -0.57 -22.33 5.52
C ALA A 221 -0.51 -20.96 4.83
N PHE A 222 -0.73 -19.87 5.57
CA PHE A 222 -0.46 -18.52 5.12
C PHE A 222 0.70 -17.94 5.96
N ILE A 223 1.76 -17.50 5.29
CA ILE A 223 3.00 -17.05 5.92
C ILE A 223 3.20 -15.57 5.60
N GLU A 224 3.20 -14.73 6.63
CA GLU A 224 3.41 -13.30 6.46
C GLU A 224 4.90 -13.00 6.17
N ALA A 225 5.16 -12.26 5.10
CA ALA A 225 6.51 -11.99 4.60
C ALA A 225 7.00 -10.54 4.81
N GLY A 226 6.24 -9.73 5.56
CA GLY A 226 6.54 -8.30 5.78
C GLY A 226 6.12 -7.38 4.62
N GLU A 227 6.43 -6.09 4.73
CA GLU A 227 6.04 -5.05 3.74
C GLU A 227 6.94 -4.98 2.50
N ASN A 228 8.02 -5.77 2.45
CA ASN A 228 8.91 -5.83 1.31
C ASN A 228 8.58 -7.05 0.45
N ASP A 229 7.81 -6.83 -0.62
CA ASP A 229 7.35 -7.87 -1.54
C ASP A 229 8.51 -8.62 -2.23
N ASN A 230 9.72 -8.03 -2.33
CA ASN A 230 10.91 -8.74 -2.81
C ASN A 230 11.31 -9.94 -1.94
N ILE A 231 10.95 -9.95 -0.65
CA ILE A 231 11.17 -11.10 0.23
C ILE A 231 10.34 -12.30 -0.26
N ILE A 232 9.12 -12.05 -0.75
CA ILE A 232 8.27 -13.12 -1.30
C ILE A 232 8.90 -13.65 -2.59
N VAL A 233 9.33 -12.77 -3.50
CA VAL A 233 10.03 -13.15 -4.76
C VAL A 233 11.22 -14.08 -4.47
N GLN A 234 12.09 -13.67 -3.53
CA GLN A 234 13.27 -14.46 -3.15
C GLN A 234 12.90 -15.82 -2.56
N ARG A 235 11.83 -15.89 -1.75
CA ARG A 235 11.36 -17.15 -1.16
C ARG A 235 10.78 -18.10 -2.20
N LEU A 236 10.04 -17.60 -3.20
CA LEU A 236 9.53 -18.43 -4.29
C LEU A 236 10.63 -19.04 -5.16
N ALA A 237 11.77 -18.36 -5.30
CA ALA A 237 12.93 -18.93 -5.97
C ALA A 237 13.59 -20.06 -5.15
N ALA A 238 13.54 -19.99 -3.81
CA ALA A 238 14.13 -20.97 -2.91
C ALA A 238 13.21 -22.16 -2.61
N ASP A 239 11.89 -21.94 -2.62
CA ASP A 239 10.86 -22.96 -2.44
C ASP A 239 9.88 -22.95 -3.62
N PRO A 240 10.12 -23.79 -4.65
CA PRO A 240 9.25 -23.87 -5.81
C PRO A 240 7.83 -24.36 -5.53
N ALA A 241 7.55 -24.96 -4.37
CA ALA A 241 6.23 -25.49 -4.05
C ALA A 241 5.27 -24.44 -3.47
N ALA A 242 5.80 -23.33 -2.95
CA ALA A 242 5.01 -22.26 -2.35
C ALA A 242 4.39 -21.32 -3.39
N LEU A 243 3.32 -20.63 -3.00
CA LEU A 243 2.73 -19.52 -3.74
C LEU A 243 3.02 -18.19 -3.06
N GLY A 244 3.06 -17.10 -3.82
CA GLY A 244 3.26 -15.75 -3.29
C GLY A 244 2.19 -14.78 -3.76
N ILE A 245 1.81 -13.85 -2.90
CA ILE A 245 0.83 -12.79 -3.20
C ILE A 245 1.51 -11.43 -3.12
N PHE A 246 1.58 -10.73 -4.26
CA PHE A 246 2.17 -9.38 -4.38
C PHE A 246 1.66 -8.67 -5.64
N GLY A 247 2.05 -7.41 -5.85
CA GLY A 247 1.67 -6.62 -7.02
C GLY A 247 2.24 -7.15 -8.34
N PHE A 248 1.54 -6.95 -9.45
CA PHE A 248 1.88 -7.53 -10.74
C PHE A 248 3.24 -7.07 -11.25
N SER A 249 3.67 -5.85 -10.93
CA SER A 249 5.01 -5.33 -11.28
C SER A 249 6.12 -6.30 -10.85
N PHE A 250 6.08 -6.84 -9.63
CA PHE A 250 7.07 -7.81 -9.15
C PHE A 250 7.04 -9.12 -9.95
N LEU A 251 5.87 -9.59 -10.39
CA LEU A 251 5.78 -10.73 -11.31
C LEU A 251 6.37 -10.36 -12.67
N HIS A 252 6.03 -9.18 -13.20
CA HIS A 252 6.48 -8.73 -14.50
C HIS A 252 8.01 -8.63 -14.58
N GLU A 253 8.63 -8.03 -13.57
CA GLU A 253 10.08 -7.89 -13.45
C GLU A 253 10.82 -9.22 -13.25
N ASN A 254 10.12 -10.26 -12.77
CA ASN A 254 10.71 -11.57 -12.45
C ASN A 254 10.15 -12.72 -13.31
N GLY A 255 9.59 -12.40 -14.48
CA GLY A 255 8.92 -13.36 -15.37
C GLY A 255 9.80 -14.52 -15.88
N ASP A 256 11.12 -14.34 -15.87
CA ASP A 256 12.08 -15.38 -16.26
C ASP A 256 12.08 -16.57 -15.27
N THR A 257 11.80 -16.32 -13.99
CA THR A 257 11.84 -17.35 -12.93
C THR A 257 10.48 -17.63 -12.32
N LEU A 258 9.54 -16.68 -12.43
CA LEU A 258 8.21 -16.77 -11.84
C LEU A 258 7.13 -16.69 -12.91
N ARG A 259 5.96 -17.26 -12.60
CA ARG A 259 4.74 -17.11 -13.39
C ARG A 259 3.54 -16.89 -12.50
N GLY A 260 2.59 -16.11 -13.02
CA GLY A 260 1.30 -15.93 -12.37
C GLY A 260 0.40 -17.15 -12.52
N VAL A 261 -0.30 -17.51 -11.45
CA VAL A 261 -1.36 -18.52 -11.40
C VAL A 261 -2.62 -17.94 -12.04
N PRO A 262 -3.23 -18.59 -13.05
CA PRO A 262 -4.49 -18.15 -13.60
C PRO A 262 -5.60 -18.15 -12.56
N ILE A 263 -6.34 -17.05 -12.51
CA ILE A 263 -7.52 -16.90 -11.67
C ILE A 263 -8.75 -16.94 -12.57
N GLU A 264 -9.66 -17.87 -12.31
CA GLU A 264 -10.88 -18.06 -13.12
C GLU A 264 -10.55 -18.30 -14.61
N GLY A 265 -9.43 -18.99 -14.87
CA GLY A 265 -8.94 -19.28 -16.22
C GLY A 265 -8.17 -18.14 -16.89
N VAL A 266 -8.05 -16.97 -16.26
CA VAL A 266 -7.33 -15.82 -16.82
C VAL A 266 -5.97 -15.66 -16.14
N ARG A 267 -4.88 -15.76 -16.91
CA ARG A 267 -3.52 -15.52 -16.40
C ARG A 267 -3.26 -14.02 -16.26
N PRO A 268 -2.60 -13.55 -15.17
CA PRO A 268 -2.13 -12.18 -15.11
C PRO A 268 -0.99 -11.98 -16.11
N ASN A 269 -1.17 -11.03 -17.03
CA ASN A 269 -0.12 -10.49 -17.90
C ASN A 269 -0.52 -9.08 -18.35
N VAL A 270 0.41 -8.36 -18.99
CA VAL A 270 0.18 -6.98 -19.45
C VAL A 270 -1.09 -6.85 -20.27
N GLU A 271 -1.40 -7.82 -21.14
CA GLU A 271 -2.57 -7.78 -22.00
C GLU A 271 -3.89 -7.97 -21.22
N THR A 272 -3.97 -8.97 -20.34
CA THR A 272 -5.20 -9.28 -19.59
C THR A 272 -5.51 -8.22 -18.54
N LEU A 273 -4.46 -7.65 -17.94
CA LEU A 273 -4.56 -6.49 -17.07
C LEU A 273 -5.07 -5.28 -17.87
N ARG A 274 -4.38 -4.89 -18.95
CA ARG A 274 -4.76 -3.72 -19.77
C ARG A 274 -6.18 -3.82 -20.35
N LYS A 275 -6.63 -5.03 -20.70
CA LYS A 275 -8.01 -5.26 -21.20
C LYS A 275 -9.06 -5.30 -20.08
N GLY A 276 -8.65 -5.29 -18.81
CA GLY A 276 -9.56 -5.42 -17.67
C GLY A 276 -10.17 -6.82 -17.53
N THR A 277 -9.62 -7.84 -18.20
CA THR A 277 -10.17 -9.20 -18.18
C THR A 277 -9.64 -10.05 -17.04
N TYR A 278 -8.48 -9.70 -16.48
CA TYR A 278 -7.97 -10.34 -15.27
C TYR A 278 -8.77 -9.85 -14.04
N PRO A 279 -9.29 -10.75 -13.18
CA PRO A 279 -10.28 -10.37 -12.16
C PRO A 279 -9.70 -9.62 -10.95
N LEU A 280 -8.38 -9.65 -10.74
CA LEU A 280 -7.74 -9.07 -9.56
C LEU A 280 -7.05 -7.75 -9.89
N ILE A 281 -7.81 -6.76 -10.34
CA ILE A 281 -7.33 -5.41 -10.65
C ILE A 281 -7.72 -4.46 -9.52
N ARG A 282 -6.81 -3.56 -9.14
CA ARG A 282 -7.01 -2.53 -8.11
C ARG A 282 -6.52 -1.16 -8.56
N PRO A 283 -7.13 -0.08 -8.05
CA PRO A 283 -6.64 1.27 -8.30
C PRO A 283 -5.35 1.56 -7.52
N LEU A 284 -4.52 2.44 -8.08
CA LEU A 284 -3.38 3.04 -7.42
C LEU A 284 -3.58 4.54 -7.30
N TYR A 285 -3.34 5.07 -6.11
CA TYR A 285 -3.49 6.48 -5.78
C TYR A 285 -2.19 7.07 -5.25
N LEU A 286 -2.05 8.38 -5.44
CA LEU A 286 -1.22 9.24 -4.61
C LEU A 286 -2.12 10.19 -3.83
N TYR A 287 -1.77 10.43 -2.57
CA TYR A 287 -2.33 11.49 -1.74
C TYR A 287 -1.26 12.53 -1.49
N ILE A 288 -1.59 13.80 -1.71
CA ILE A 288 -0.66 14.92 -1.71
C ILE A 288 -1.07 15.93 -0.66
N LYS A 289 -0.15 16.32 0.24
CA LYS A 289 -0.36 17.48 1.14
C LYS A 289 -0.13 18.77 0.38
N ASN A 290 -1.19 19.51 0.09
CA ASN A 290 -1.06 20.80 -0.60
C ASN A 290 -0.27 21.81 0.26
N ALA A 291 -0.41 21.75 1.58
CA ALA A 291 0.35 22.57 2.52
C ALA A 291 1.88 22.39 2.44
N HIS A 292 2.39 21.27 1.88
CA HIS A 292 3.83 21.02 1.76
C HIS A 292 4.43 21.61 0.47
N ARG A 293 3.61 21.88 -0.54
CA ARG A 293 4.05 22.25 -1.90
C ARG A 293 4.80 23.57 -1.98
N ALA A 294 4.44 24.54 -1.12
CA ALA A 294 5.10 25.83 -1.07
C ALA A 294 6.42 25.83 -0.26
N VAL A 295 6.68 24.79 0.53
CA VAL A 295 7.77 24.79 1.52
C VAL A 295 8.81 23.70 1.30
N ILE A 296 8.45 22.60 0.63
CA ILE A 296 9.37 21.50 0.33
C ILE A 296 9.92 21.66 -1.10
N PRO A 297 11.22 21.89 -1.27
CA PRO A 297 11.83 22.01 -2.59
C PRO A 297 11.64 20.75 -3.44
N GLY A 298 11.38 20.94 -4.73
CA GLY A 298 11.24 19.84 -5.70
C GLY A 298 9.84 19.20 -5.77
N MET A 299 8.91 19.61 -4.90
CA MET A 299 7.58 18.99 -4.82
C MET A 299 6.78 19.12 -6.13
N GLU A 300 6.74 20.31 -6.73
CA GLU A 300 6.03 20.54 -8.00
C GLU A 300 6.65 19.75 -9.15
N GLU A 301 7.97 19.68 -9.19
CA GLU A 301 8.71 18.97 -10.22
C GLU A 301 8.51 17.46 -10.10
N VAL A 302 8.52 16.91 -8.88
CA VAL A 302 8.23 15.49 -8.62
C VAL A 302 6.80 15.15 -9.03
N LEU A 303 5.81 15.97 -8.67
CA LEU A 303 4.41 15.74 -9.07
C LEU A 303 4.22 15.81 -10.58
N ARG A 304 4.88 16.78 -11.24
CA ARG A 304 4.85 16.92 -12.71
C ARG A 304 5.47 15.71 -13.40
N GLU A 305 6.60 15.22 -12.89
CA GLU A 305 7.25 14.02 -13.41
C GLU A 305 6.35 12.79 -13.22
N TYR A 306 5.87 12.56 -12.00
CA TYR A 306 5.01 11.42 -11.67
C TYR A 306 3.78 11.35 -12.57
N LEU A 307 3.14 12.49 -12.82
CA LEU A 307 1.90 12.56 -13.61
C LEU A 307 2.12 12.87 -15.09
N SER A 308 3.37 12.87 -15.57
CA SER A 308 3.69 13.12 -16.98
C SER A 308 3.16 12.02 -17.89
N GLU A 309 2.99 12.31 -19.19
CA GLU A 309 2.66 11.25 -20.15
C GLU A 309 3.82 10.26 -20.31
N ASP A 310 5.06 10.69 -20.13
CA ASP A 310 6.23 9.82 -20.18
C ASP A 310 6.26 8.83 -18.99
N ALA A 311 5.62 9.18 -17.86
CA ALA A 311 5.47 8.30 -16.70
C ALA A 311 4.22 7.41 -16.79
N ILE A 312 3.01 8.01 -16.69
CA ILE A 312 1.72 7.29 -16.55
C ILE A 312 0.97 7.10 -17.87
N GLY A 313 1.53 7.55 -18.99
CA GLY A 313 0.93 7.37 -20.31
C GLY A 313 1.01 5.93 -20.81
N PRO A 314 0.31 5.58 -21.91
CA PRO A 314 0.24 4.21 -22.43
C PRO A 314 1.58 3.63 -22.88
N ASP A 315 2.51 4.50 -23.26
CA ASP A 315 3.88 4.16 -23.66
C ASP A 315 4.90 4.66 -22.61
N GLY A 316 4.42 4.98 -21.39
CA GLY A 316 5.23 5.54 -20.32
C GLY A 316 6.01 4.47 -19.54
N TYR A 317 7.09 4.89 -18.88
CA TYR A 317 8.01 3.99 -18.18
C TYR A 317 7.39 3.29 -16.95
N LEU A 318 6.26 3.80 -16.43
CA LEU A 318 5.49 3.09 -15.40
C LEU A 318 4.61 2.01 -16.00
N THR A 319 4.08 2.22 -17.20
CA THR A 319 3.33 1.20 -17.93
C THR A 319 4.22 0.06 -18.39
N GLU A 320 5.46 0.34 -18.78
CA GLU A 320 6.49 -0.69 -19.00
C GLU A 320 6.76 -1.55 -17.75
N ARG A 321 6.52 -1.01 -16.55
CA ARG A 321 6.64 -1.73 -15.26
C ARG A 321 5.33 -2.40 -14.81
N GLY A 322 4.29 -2.37 -15.62
CA GLY A 322 3.02 -3.03 -15.34
C GLY A 322 1.89 -2.12 -14.86
N LEU A 323 2.09 -0.80 -14.77
CA LEU A 323 1.01 0.14 -14.50
C LEU A 323 0.01 0.13 -15.66
N MET A 324 -1.26 -0.14 -15.37
CA MET A 324 -2.33 0.07 -16.33
C MET A 324 -2.71 1.55 -16.36
N PRO A 325 -2.47 2.26 -17.47
CA PRO A 325 -2.75 3.67 -17.57
C PRO A 325 -4.26 3.93 -17.54
N LEU A 326 -4.69 5.03 -16.92
CA LEU A 326 -6.05 5.52 -17.08
C LEU A 326 -6.30 5.97 -18.53
N PRO A 327 -7.55 6.09 -18.99
CA PRO A 327 -7.87 6.76 -20.24
C PRO A 327 -7.28 8.19 -20.30
N ALA A 328 -6.96 8.67 -21.50
CA ALA A 328 -6.27 9.96 -21.66
C ALA A 328 -7.06 11.16 -21.11
N VAL A 329 -8.39 11.09 -21.09
CA VAL A 329 -9.25 12.13 -20.48
C VAL A 329 -9.04 12.15 -18.96
N GLU A 330 -9.15 11.00 -18.31
CA GLU A 330 -8.99 10.86 -16.86
C GLU A 330 -7.58 11.25 -16.41
N ARG A 331 -6.52 10.87 -17.14
CA ARG A 331 -5.15 11.31 -16.82
C ARG A 331 -5.01 12.83 -16.82
N ARG A 332 -5.62 13.52 -17.79
CA ARG A 332 -5.61 14.99 -17.86
C ARG A 332 -6.41 15.62 -16.73
N GLU A 333 -7.54 15.02 -16.35
CA GLU A 333 -8.35 15.48 -15.22
C GLU A 333 -7.59 15.33 -13.90
N VAL A 334 -6.95 14.19 -13.68
CA VAL A 334 -6.08 13.95 -12.50
C VAL A 334 -4.93 14.95 -12.47
N ARG A 335 -4.22 15.16 -13.60
CA ARG A 335 -3.13 16.14 -13.68
C ARG A 335 -3.62 17.55 -13.34
N ARG A 336 -4.76 17.99 -13.90
CA ARG A 336 -5.36 19.29 -13.58
C ARG A 336 -5.75 19.39 -12.11
N ALA A 337 -6.39 18.37 -11.54
CA ALA A 337 -6.76 18.38 -10.14
C ALA A 337 -5.53 18.55 -9.23
N VAL A 338 -4.41 17.93 -9.58
CA VAL A 338 -3.13 18.13 -8.88
C VAL A 338 -2.55 19.51 -9.15
N GLU A 339 -2.54 20.01 -10.39
CA GLU A 339 -2.06 21.37 -10.71
C GLU A 339 -2.86 22.47 -9.99
N ASP A 340 -4.17 22.28 -9.84
CA ASP A 340 -5.11 23.22 -9.21
C ASP A 340 -5.28 23.00 -7.70
N HIS A 341 -4.55 22.03 -7.11
CA HIS A 341 -4.56 21.73 -5.67
C HIS A 341 -5.97 21.37 -5.17
N VAL A 342 -6.75 20.66 -5.99
CA VAL A 342 -8.16 20.35 -5.67
C VAL A 342 -8.20 19.39 -4.48
N PRO A 343 -8.81 19.77 -3.35
CA PRO A 343 -8.86 18.90 -2.18
C PRO A 343 -9.92 17.80 -2.35
N ILE A 344 -9.78 16.71 -1.59
CA ILE A 344 -10.80 15.67 -1.48
C ILE A 344 -12.09 16.27 -0.91
N ARG A 345 -13.21 16.05 -1.60
CA ARG A 345 -14.55 16.55 -1.21
C ARG A 345 -15.59 15.45 -0.96
N ARG A 346 -15.27 14.19 -1.23
CA ARG A 346 -16.24 13.08 -1.19
C ARG A 346 -16.70 12.69 0.23
N PHE A 347 -16.14 13.30 1.26
CA PHE A 347 -16.45 13.02 2.68
C PHE A 347 -17.05 14.23 3.41
N ASP A 348 -17.28 15.34 2.69
CA ASP A 348 -17.83 16.59 3.22
C ASP A 348 -19.32 16.46 3.60
#